data_AF-A0A534ZTW9-F1
#
_entry.id   AF-A0A534ZTW9-F1
#
_cell.length_a   1.000
_cell.length_b   1.000
_cell.length_c   1.000
_cell.angle_alpha   90.00
_cell.angle_beta   90.00
_cell.angle_gamma   90.00
#
_symmetry.space_group_name_H-M   'P 1'
#
loop_
_entity.id
_entity.type
_entity.pdbx_description
1 polymer ?
#
loop_
_entity_poly.entity_id
_entity_poly.type
_entity_poly.pdbx_seq_one_letter_code
_entity_poly.pdbx_strand_id
1 'polypeptide(L)'
;MMPPAAVFTFDNMAEAAEVGAGLRQVPREDTTDPSLSHGYPNLYRLLAAHDVRATFFVEGWNGIHHPAAVADVVRHGHELGMHGWTHEVWQELDPATEEALAERATAAMAEAAEVGAGLRQVPREDTTDPSLSHGYPNLYRLLAAHDVRATFFVEGWNGIHHPAAVADVVRHGHELGMHGWTHEVWQELDPATEEALAERATAALAEAAGVRPLGFRAPGGSRTPHTETVLGRLGYRYDASLGDGMCPQVLGSGLAQIPFRWSGVDGFHYLRPEPARPSDVRDIWLAALARVAERGGLFVLVCHAFVTGVDDERLAALDAVVAAACADPRLRIKTAGEIARELLDG
;
A
#
# COMPACT_ATOMS: atom_id res chain seq x y z
N MET A 1 -41.37 5.43 -31.01
CA MET A 1 -40.98 6.81 -30.64
C MET A 1 -40.70 6.80 -29.15
N MET A 2 -39.53 7.30 -28.72
CA MET A 2 -39.27 7.49 -27.30
C MET A 2 -40.23 8.56 -26.76
N PRO A 3 -40.83 8.38 -25.57
CA PRO A 3 -41.52 9.47 -24.89
C PRO A 3 -40.55 10.63 -24.61
N PRO A 4 -41.03 11.88 -24.48
CA PRO A 4 -40.19 13.00 -24.09
C PRO A 4 -39.50 12.73 -22.76
N ALA A 5 -38.19 12.90 -22.73
CA ALA A 5 -37.35 12.65 -21.56
C ALA A 5 -36.29 13.75 -21.42
N ALA A 6 -35.84 14.00 -20.20
CA ALA A 6 -34.72 14.88 -19.88
C ALA A 6 -33.69 14.10 -19.07
N VAL A 7 -32.41 14.37 -19.30
CA VAL A 7 -31.27 13.80 -18.57
C VAL A 7 -30.43 14.96 -18.07
N PHE A 8 -29.97 14.86 -16.83
CA PHE A 8 -29.07 15.83 -16.22
C PHE A 8 -27.72 15.16 -16.00
N THR A 9 -26.68 15.75 -16.57
CA THR A 9 -25.29 15.32 -16.39
C THR A 9 -24.47 16.48 -15.87
N PHE A 10 -23.49 16.17 -15.04
CA PHE A 10 -22.54 17.14 -14.51
C PHE A 10 -21.14 16.61 -14.75
N ASP A 11 -20.28 17.45 -15.29
CA ASP A 11 -18.93 17.06 -15.68
C ASP A 11 -17.91 17.73 -14.75
N ASN A 12 -16.81 17.02 -14.54
CA ASN A 12 -15.60 17.45 -13.85
C ASN A 12 -15.75 17.62 -12.33
N MET A 13 -14.79 17.04 -11.60
CA MET A 13 -14.64 17.18 -10.17
C MET A 13 -13.27 17.74 -9.83
N ALA A 14 -13.21 18.75 -8.96
CA ALA A 14 -11.98 19.31 -8.40
C ALA A 14 -10.99 19.80 -9.48
N GLU A 15 -9.69 19.76 -9.18
CA GLU A 15 -8.62 20.31 -10.00
C GLU A 15 -8.02 19.36 -11.04
N ALA A 16 -8.61 18.18 -11.28
CA ALA A 16 -8.02 17.14 -12.14
C ALA A 16 -7.61 17.67 -13.52
N ALA A 17 -8.47 18.50 -14.14
CA ALA A 17 -8.18 19.14 -15.43
C ALA A 17 -7.04 20.17 -15.37
N GLU A 18 -6.91 20.91 -14.26
CA GLU A 18 -5.80 21.86 -14.05
C GLU A 18 -4.46 21.13 -13.89
N VAL A 19 -4.51 19.96 -13.23
CA VAL A 19 -3.36 19.05 -13.09
C VAL A 19 -2.95 18.47 -14.45
N GLY A 20 -3.92 17.95 -15.22
CA GLY A 20 -3.67 17.43 -16.56
C GLY A 20 -3.09 18.48 -17.51
N ALA A 21 -3.51 19.74 -17.39
CA ALA A 21 -2.98 20.87 -18.16
C ALA A 21 -1.63 21.41 -17.65
N GLY A 22 -1.07 20.86 -16.56
CA GLY A 22 0.17 21.33 -15.94
C GLY A 22 0.05 22.72 -15.30
N LEU A 23 -1.17 23.23 -15.12
CA LEU A 23 -1.44 24.51 -14.46
C LEU A 23 -1.33 24.40 -12.93
N ARG A 24 -1.38 23.16 -12.41
CA ARG A 24 -1.26 22.83 -10.99
C ARG A 24 -0.46 21.53 -10.81
N GLN A 25 0.39 21.51 -9.77
CA GLN A 25 1.24 20.35 -9.46
C GLN A 25 0.88 19.63 -8.14
N VAL A 26 0.12 20.27 -7.25
CA VAL A 26 -0.18 19.73 -5.91
C VAL A 26 -1.68 19.67 -5.70
N PRO A 27 -2.23 18.53 -5.22
CA PRO A 27 -3.64 18.42 -4.83
C PRO A 27 -4.00 19.44 -3.76
N ARG A 28 -5.22 19.97 -3.82
CA ARG A 28 -5.80 20.70 -2.71
C ARG A 28 -6.20 19.71 -1.61
N GLU A 29 -6.05 20.09 -0.33
CA GLU A 29 -6.69 19.35 0.76
C GLU A 29 -8.21 19.29 0.47
N ASP A 30 -8.81 18.14 0.77
CA ASP A 30 -10.16 17.66 0.42
C ASP A 30 -11.32 18.67 0.54
N THR A 31 -11.14 19.76 1.28
CA THR A 31 -12.17 20.77 1.58
C THR A 31 -11.86 22.17 1.06
N THR A 32 -10.72 22.40 0.40
CA THR A 32 -10.34 23.75 -0.05
C THR A 32 -10.75 24.07 -1.48
N ASP A 33 -11.09 23.05 -2.29
CA ASP A 33 -11.59 23.28 -3.64
C ASP A 33 -13.06 23.75 -3.62
N PRO A 34 -13.43 24.84 -4.32
CA PRO A 34 -14.82 25.31 -4.38
C PRO A 34 -15.80 24.29 -4.95
N SER A 35 -15.38 23.41 -5.88
CA SER A 35 -16.26 22.37 -6.42
C SER A 35 -16.62 21.36 -5.34
N LEU A 36 -15.64 20.96 -4.51
CA LEU A 36 -15.82 19.97 -3.45
C LEU A 36 -16.55 20.55 -2.25
N SER A 37 -16.16 21.75 -1.81
CA SER A 37 -16.70 22.39 -0.61
C SER A 37 -18.09 23.01 -0.79
N HIS A 38 -18.43 23.46 -2.00
CA HIS A 38 -19.70 24.17 -2.25
C HIS A 38 -20.46 23.62 -3.47
N GLY A 39 -19.77 23.37 -4.58
CA GLY A 39 -20.37 22.99 -5.85
C GLY A 39 -21.23 21.73 -5.75
N TYR A 40 -20.60 20.59 -5.51
CA TYR A 40 -21.24 19.28 -5.39
C TYR A 40 -22.29 19.25 -4.26
N PRO A 41 -22.00 19.73 -3.02
CA PRO A 41 -23.03 19.83 -1.97
C PRO A 41 -24.26 20.66 -2.35
N ASN A 42 -24.10 21.73 -3.14
CA ASN A 42 -25.23 22.51 -3.66
C ASN A 42 -26.04 21.71 -4.69
N LEU A 43 -25.36 21.00 -5.60
CA LEU A 43 -25.99 20.16 -6.61
C LEU A 43 -26.79 19.03 -5.96
N TYR A 44 -26.23 18.32 -4.97
CA TYR A 44 -26.93 17.27 -4.24
C TYR A 44 -28.20 17.80 -3.57
N ARG A 45 -28.12 18.95 -2.90
CA ARG A 45 -29.30 19.60 -2.28
C ARG A 45 -30.37 19.98 -3.30
N LEU A 46 -29.96 20.53 -4.45
CA LEU A 46 -30.89 20.87 -5.53
C LEU A 46 -31.58 19.64 -6.09
N LEU A 47 -30.82 18.60 -6.45
CA LEU A 47 -31.34 17.37 -7.03
C LEU A 47 -32.26 16.63 -6.05
N ALA A 48 -31.87 16.54 -4.78
CA ALA A 48 -32.68 15.93 -3.73
C ALA A 48 -34.01 16.68 -3.50
N ALA A 49 -34.01 18.01 -3.58
CA ALA A 49 -35.23 18.81 -3.45
C ALA A 49 -36.26 18.54 -4.57
N HIS A 50 -35.82 17.95 -5.68
CA HIS A 50 -36.65 17.62 -6.83
C HIS A 50 -36.81 16.11 -7.07
N ASP A 51 -36.28 15.25 -6.20
CA ASP A 51 -36.26 13.79 -6.38
C ASP A 51 -35.65 13.35 -7.73
N VAL A 52 -34.61 14.08 -8.15
CA VAL A 52 -33.91 13.83 -9.43
C VAL A 52 -32.61 13.08 -9.17
N ARG A 53 -32.37 12.05 -9.98
CA ARG A 53 -31.05 11.42 -10.10
C ARG A 53 -30.35 11.94 -11.36
N ALA A 54 -29.04 12.13 -11.25
CA ALA A 54 -28.18 12.62 -12.32
C ALA A 54 -26.97 11.71 -12.47
N THR A 55 -26.27 11.87 -13.59
CA THR A 55 -24.98 11.22 -13.85
C THR A 55 -23.86 12.24 -13.70
N PHE A 56 -22.88 11.95 -12.88
CA PHE A 56 -21.70 12.79 -12.68
C PHE A 56 -20.51 12.16 -13.38
N PHE A 57 -20.02 12.82 -14.43
CA PHE A 57 -18.81 12.43 -15.15
C PHE A 57 -17.59 12.95 -14.39
N VAL A 58 -16.84 12.03 -13.79
CA VAL A 58 -15.73 12.31 -12.90
C VAL A 58 -14.43 11.79 -13.50
N GLU A 59 -13.36 12.57 -13.36
CA GLU A 59 -12.02 12.14 -13.76
C GLU A 59 -11.46 11.10 -12.78
N GLY A 60 -10.80 10.08 -13.31
CA GLY A 60 -10.19 8.98 -12.55
C GLY A 60 -9.22 9.42 -11.46
N TRP A 61 -8.48 10.49 -11.71
CA TRP A 61 -7.58 11.11 -10.74
C TRP A 61 -8.29 11.47 -9.43
N ASN A 62 -9.55 11.94 -9.49
CA ASN A 62 -10.34 12.24 -8.30
C ASN A 62 -10.73 10.98 -7.51
N GLY A 63 -10.83 9.82 -8.16
CA GLY A 63 -11.01 8.55 -7.46
C GLY A 63 -9.84 8.19 -6.54
N ILE A 64 -8.65 8.74 -6.81
CA ILE A 64 -7.46 8.58 -5.97
C ILE A 64 -7.33 9.72 -4.96
N HIS A 65 -7.45 10.97 -5.42
CA HIS A 65 -7.09 12.14 -4.62
C HIS A 65 -8.26 12.75 -3.85
N HIS A 66 -9.50 12.49 -4.29
CA HIS A 66 -10.73 12.97 -3.65
C HIS A 66 -11.76 11.84 -3.46
N PRO A 67 -11.36 10.66 -2.93
CA PRO A 67 -12.20 9.45 -2.93
C PRO A 67 -13.49 9.64 -2.13
N ALA A 68 -13.48 10.46 -1.07
CA ALA A 68 -14.66 10.79 -0.29
C ALA A 68 -15.72 11.55 -1.12
N ALA A 69 -15.29 12.48 -1.98
CA ALA A 69 -16.18 13.24 -2.85
C ALA A 69 -16.79 12.38 -3.96
N VAL A 70 -16.00 11.47 -4.53
CA VAL A 70 -16.49 10.48 -5.51
C VAL A 70 -17.48 9.52 -4.85
N ALA A 71 -17.17 9.04 -3.64
CA ALA A 71 -18.08 8.22 -2.84
C ALA A 71 -19.40 8.94 -2.51
N ASP A 72 -19.34 10.25 -2.26
CA ASP A 72 -20.52 11.06 -1.96
C ASP A 72 -21.53 11.11 -3.11
N VAL A 73 -21.09 11.09 -4.37
CA VAL A 73 -21.98 11.03 -5.54
C VAL A 73 -22.90 9.80 -5.43
N VAL A 74 -22.31 8.64 -5.16
CA VAL A 74 -23.05 7.37 -5.01
C VAL A 74 -23.90 7.37 -3.74
N ARG A 75 -23.37 7.90 -2.64
CA ARG A 75 -24.08 8.00 -1.35
C ARG A 75 -25.37 8.83 -1.46
N HIS A 76 -25.39 9.84 -2.33
CA HIS A 76 -26.57 10.66 -2.62
C HIS A 76 -27.48 10.06 -3.71
N GLY A 77 -27.20 8.83 -4.16
CA GLY A 77 -28.04 8.09 -5.11
C GLY A 77 -27.86 8.49 -6.57
N HIS A 78 -26.74 9.14 -6.91
CA HIS A 78 -26.42 9.55 -8.28
C HIS A 78 -25.51 8.52 -8.97
N GLU A 79 -25.51 8.56 -10.31
CA GLU A 79 -24.67 7.68 -11.14
C GLU A 79 -23.30 8.32 -11.38
N LEU A 80 -22.26 7.50 -11.50
CA LEU A 80 -20.92 7.94 -11.89
C LEU A 80 -20.64 7.55 -13.34
N GLY A 81 -20.15 8.51 -14.12
CA GLY A 81 -19.59 8.30 -15.45
C GLY A 81 -18.07 8.56 -15.45
N MET A 82 -17.34 7.86 -16.30
CA MET A 82 -15.90 8.09 -16.48
C MET A 82 -15.64 9.29 -17.38
N HIS A 83 -14.79 10.21 -16.94
CA HIS A 83 -14.42 11.43 -17.66
C HIS A 83 -12.91 11.53 -17.96
N GLY A 84 -12.27 10.39 -18.30
CA GLY A 84 -10.82 10.30 -18.47
C GLY A 84 -10.05 10.24 -17.16
N TRP A 85 -8.73 10.35 -17.24
CA TRP A 85 -7.86 10.28 -16.06
C TRP A 85 -7.68 11.66 -15.43
N THR A 86 -7.29 12.66 -16.22
CA THR A 86 -7.10 14.07 -15.82
C THR A 86 -7.70 15.04 -16.83
N HIS A 87 -8.75 14.62 -17.55
CA HIS A 87 -9.41 15.41 -18.61
C HIS A 87 -8.55 15.59 -19.87
N GLU A 88 -7.99 14.49 -20.37
CA GLU A 88 -7.17 14.45 -21.59
C GLU A 88 -7.98 14.82 -22.85
N VAL A 89 -7.30 15.30 -23.90
CA VAL A 89 -7.91 15.48 -25.23
C VAL A 89 -7.90 14.15 -25.96
N TRP A 90 -8.93 13.34 -25.75
CA TRP A 90 -9.03 11.96 -26.26
C TRP A 90 -8.73 11.81 -27.75
N GLN A 91 -9.15 12.78 -28.57
CA GLN A 91 -8.92 12.75 -30.02
C GLN A 91 -7.43 12.81 -30.42
N GLU A 92 -6.54 13.18 -29.50
CA GLU A 92 -5.10 13.29 -29.70
C GLU A 92 -4.34 12.06 -29.18
N LEU A 93 -5.02 11.15 -28.48
CA LEU A 93 -4.42 9.95 -27.91
C LEU A 93 -4.33 8.82 -28.93
N ASP A 94 -3.32 7.97 -28.81
CA ASP A 94 -3.31 6.69 -29.50
C ASP A 94 -4.20 5.67 -28.77
N PRO A 95 -4.75 4.65 -29.46
CA PRO A 95 -5.70 3.71 -28.87
C PRO A 95 -5.19 2.96 -27.62
N ALA A 96 -3.89 2.66 -27.55
CA ALA A 96 -3.34 1.96 -26.39
C ALA A 96 -3.29 2.87 -25.16
N THR A 97 -2.98 4.15 -25.37
CA THR A 97 -3.05 5.17 -24.31
C THR A 97 -4.50 5.42 -23.88
N GLU A 98 -5.46 5.47 -24.81
CA GLU A 98 -6.90 5.58 -24.47
C GLU A 98 -7.37 4.42 -23.58
N GLU A 99 -7.04 3.19 -23.96
CA GLU A 99 -7.40 1.98 -23.21
C GLU A 99 -6.78 1.99 -21.81
N ALA A 100 -5.49 2.27 -21.71
CA ALA A 100 -4.80 2.34 -20.42
C ALA A 100 -5.37 3.42 -19.48
N LEU A 101 -5.70 4.60 -20.01
CA LEU A 101 -6.28 5.68 -19.22
C LEU A 101 -7.74 5.39 -18.83
N ALA A 102 -8.52 4.78 -19.72
CA ALA A 102 -9.89 4.33 -19.43
C ALA A 102 -9.91 3.31 -18.29
N GLU A 103 -9.07 2.28 -18.38
CA GLU A 103 -8.94 1.24 -17.36
C GLU A 103 -8.53 1.83 -16.02
N ARG A 104 -7.47 2.65 -16.02
CA ARG A 104 -6.96 3.32 -14.83
C ARG A 104 -8.03 4.21 -14.17
N ALA A 105 -8.73 5.01 -14.97
CA ALA A 105 -9.74 5.92 -14.47
C ALA A 105 -10.95 5.16 -13.89
N THR A 106 -11.42 4.16 -14.61
CA THR A 106 -12.55 3.33 -14.17
C THR A 106 -12.23 2.59 -12.88
N ALA A 107 -11.03 2.01 -12.76
CA ALA A 107 -10.60 1.30 -11.56
C ALA A 107 -10.52 2.23 -10.33
N ALA A 108 -9.98 3.45 -10.50
CA ALA A 108 -9.86 4.42 -9.41
C ALA A 108 -11.24 4.87 -8.91
N MET A 109 -12.19 5.16 -9.81
CA MET A 109 -13.54 5.58 -9.40
C MET A 109 -14.39 4.43 -8.88
N ALA A 110 -14.22 3.22 -9.40
CA ALA A 110 -14.97 2.05 -8.95
C ALA A 110 -14.75 1.78 -7.46
N GLU A 111 -13.52 1.92 -6.97
CA GLU A 111 -13.25 1.77 -5.54
C GLU A 111 -13.98 2.84 -4.72
N ALA A 112 -13.87 4.12 -5.10
CA ALA A 112 -14.58 5.18 -4.40
C ALA A 112 -16.11 4.99 -4.46
N ALA A 113 -16.64 4.46 -5.56
CA ALA A 113 -18.04 4.12 -5.72
C ALA A 113 -18.47 2.97 -4.78
N GLU A 114 -17.66 1.91 -4.66
CA GLU A 114 -17.87 0.81 -3.71
C GLU A 114 -17.90 1.31 -2.27
N VAL A 115 -17.03 2.27 -1.93
CA VAL A 115 -17.02 2.93 -0.62
C VAL A 115 -18.29 3.75 -0.39
N GLY A 116 -18.72 4.51 -1.40
CA GLY A 116 -19.98 5.25 -1.36
C GLY A 116 -21.21 4.36 -1.19
N ALA A 117 -21.19 3.18 -1.81
CA ALA A 117 -22.21 2.14 -1.69
C ALA A 117 -22.11 1.29 -0.41
N GLY A 118 -21.05 1.47 0.40
CA GLY A 118 -20.80 0.68 1.62
C GLY A 118 -20.33 -0.75 1.36
N LEU A 119 -19.89 -1.06 0.14
CA LEU A 119 -19.38 -2.36 -0.28
C LEU A 119 -17.90 -2.57 0.09
N ARG A 120 -17.16 -1.49 0.36
CA ARG A 120 -15.74 -1.53 0.73
C ARG A 120 -15.43 -0.61 1.91
N GLN A 121 -14.62 -1.09 2.84
CA GLN A 121 -14.07 -0.27 3.93
C GLN A 121 -12.70 0.28 3.52
N VAL A 122 -12.49 1.57 3.70
CA VAL A 122 -11.21 2.24 3.47
C VAL A 122 -10.51 2.43 4.81
N PRO A 123 -9.18 2.22 4.91
CA PRO A 123 -8.41 2.65 6.07
C PRO A 123 -8.64 4.15 6.33
N ARG A 124 -8.78 4.55 7.60
CA ARG A 124 -8.93 5.97 7.94
C ARG A 124 -7.67 6.72 7.52
N GLU A 125 -7.82 7.88 6.87
CA GLU A 125 -6.76 8.89 6.74
C GLU A 125 -6.50 9.53 8.11
N ASP A 126 -5.95 8.76 9.04
CA ASP A 126 -5.56 9.28 10.34
C ASP A 126 -4.09 9.70 10.30
N THR A 127 -3.84 10.95 9.94
CA THR A 127 -2.49 11.54 10.01
C THR A 127 -1.97 11.66 11.44
N THR A 128 -2.83 11.40 12.45
CA THR A 128 -2.44 11.31 13.85
C THR A 128 -2.10 9.89 14.30
N ASP A 129 -2.09 8.91 13.39
CA ASP A 129 -1.72 7.53 13.70
C ASP A 129 -0.34 7.51 14.42
N PRO A 130 -0.26 6.91 15.62
CA PRO A 130 0.97 6.82 16.38
C PRO A 130 2.13 6.17 15.62
N SER A 131 1.84 5.30 14.64
CA SER A 131 2.85 4.71 13.77
C SER A 131 3.58 5.74 12.93
N LEU A 132 2.90 6.73 12.35
CA LEU A 132 3.50 7.78 11.53
C LEU A 132 4.27 8.79 12.39
N SER A 133 3.69 9.19 13.52
CA SER A 133 4.25 10.25 14.37
C SER A 133 5.37 9.76 15.30
N HIS A 134 5.32 8.50 15.76
CA HIS A 134 6.27 7.95 16.73
C HIS A 134 6.89 6.65 16.23
N GLY A 135 6.08 5.72 15.70
CA GLY A 135 6.48 4.37 15.35
C GLY A 135 7.64 4.29 14.35
N TYR A 136 7.44 4.80 13.13
CA TYR A 136 8.45 4.87 12.09
C TYR A 136 9.69 5.68 12.54
N PRO A 137 9.56 6.91 13.08
CA PRO A 137 10.71 7.66 13.61
C PRO A 137 11.54 6.90 14.66
N ASN A 138 10.89 6.17 15.57
CA ASN A 138 11.56 5.35 16.57
C ASN A 138 12.34 4.20 15.93
N LEU A 139 11.73 3.50 14.96
CA LEU A 139 12.39 2.42 14.23
C LEU A 139 13.58 2.93 13.41
N TYR A 140 13.45 4.06 12.70
CA TYR A 140 14.55 4.67 11.95
C TYR A 140 15.72 5.03 12.86
N ARG A 141 15.45 5.62 14.04
CA ARG A 141 16.49 5.97 15.01
C ARG A 141 17.22 4.74 15.53
N LEU A 142 16.48 3.68 15.87
CA LEU A 142 17.06 2.42 16.33
C LEU A 142 17.95 1.81 15.26
N LEU A 143 17.45 1.66 14.04
CA LEU A 143 18.21 1.07 12.93
C LEU A 143 19.46 1.90 12.60
N ALA A 144 19.35 3.23 12.58
CA ALA A 144 20.47 4.13 12.34
C ALA A 144 21.54 4.06 13.44
N ALA A 145 21.14 3.88 14.71
CA ALA A 145 22.08 3.73 15.82
C ALA A 145 22.98 2.49 15.70
N HIS A 146 22.55 1.49 14.94
CA HIS A 146 23.30 0.25 14.68
C HIS A 146 23.87 0.16 13.25
N ASP A 147 23.72 1.21 12.43
CA ASP A 147 24.08 1.19 11.00
C ASP A 147 23.44 0.02 10.22
N VAL A 148 22.18 -0.29 10.55
CA VAL A 148 21.42 -1.39 9.95
C VAL A 148 20.38 -0.86 8.96
N ARG A 149 20.25 -1.53 7.83
CA ARG A 149 19.16 -1.34 6.87
C ARG A 149 18.16 -2.47 6.96
N ALA A 150 16.87 -2.13 6.81
CA ALA A 150 15.76 -3.09 6.79
C ALA A 150 14.96 -2.96 5.50
N THR A 151 14.05 -3.92 5.28
CA THR A 151 13.03 -3.87 4.24
C THR A 151 11.69 -3.52 4.87
N PHE A 152 11.04 -2.48 4.38
CA PHE A 152 9.70 -2.06 4.78
C PHE A 152 8.70 -2.47 3.70
N PHE A 153 7.81 -3.41 4.05
CA PHE A 153 6.70 -3.80 3.18
C PHE A 153 5.53 -2.88 3.48
N VAL A 154 5.10 -2.08 2.50
CA VAL A 154 4.12 -1.01 2.67
C VAL A 154 2.92 -1.28 1.77
N GLU A 155 1.71 -1.03 2.28
CA GLU A 155 0.48 -1.12 1.48
C GLU A 155 0.41 0.02 0.45
N GLY A 156 -0.07 -0.28 -0.76
CA GLY A 156 -0.18 0.65 -1.87
C GLY A 156 -0.99 1.92 -1.57
N TRP A 157 -2.04 1.79 -0.75
CA TRP A 157 -2.85 2.91 -0.25
C TRP A 157 -1.99 4.02 0.36
N ASN A 158 -0.97 3.66 1.15
CA ASN A 158 -0.09 4.64 1.79
C ASN A 158 0.75 5.43 0.77
N GLY A 159 0.97 4.91 -0.44
CA GLY A 159 1.61 5.65 -1.52
C GLY A 159 0.84 6.89 -1.96
N ILE A 160 -0.49 6.90 -1.80
CA ILE A 160 -1.33 8.06 -2.15
C ILE A 160 -1.56 8.95 -0.93
N HIS A 161 -1.88 8.35 0.21
CA HIS A 161 -2.36 9.08 1.37
C HIS A 161 -1.23 9.55 2.31
N HIS A 162 -0.08 8.87 2.26
CA HIS A 162 1.10 9.22 3.05
C HIS A 162 2.40 9.20 2.21
N PRO A 163 2.45 9.84 1.02
CA PRO A 163 3.56 9.72 0.08
C PRO A 163 4.90 10.15 0.69
N ALA A 164 4.89 11.18 1.54
CA ALA A 164 6.08 11.63 2.27
C ALA A 164 6.61 10.57 3.24
N ALA A 165 5.74 9.83 3.93
CA ALA A 165 6.14 8.76 4.83
C ALA A 165 6.71 7.55 4.06
N VAL A 166 6.14 7.25 2.89
CA VAL A 166 6.67 6.21 1.99
C VAL A 166 8.03 6.61 1.42
N ALA A 167 8.18 7.86 0.96
CA ALA A 167 9.46 8.40 0.50
C ALA A 167 10.53 8.38 1.61
N ASP A 168 10.11 8.61 2.85
CA ASP A 168 11.00 8.60 4.01
C ASP A 168 11.67 7.25 4.25
N VAL A 169 11.01 6.12 3.93
CA VAL A 169 11.63 4.79 4.00
C VAL A 169 12.93 4.78 3.18
N VAL A 170 12.84 5.23 1.93
CA VAL A 170 13.98 5.25 1.00
C VAL A 170 14.99 6.33 1.38
N ARG A 171 14.52 7.50 1.86
CA ARG A 171 15.38 8.60 2.33
C ARG A 171 16.27 8.19 3.51
N HIS A 172 15.80 7.29 4.36
CA HIS A 172 16.60 6.71 5.45
C HIS A 172 17.46 5.51 5.00
N GLY A 173 17.49 5.21 3.70
CA GLY A 173 18.34 4.19 3.10
C GLY A 173 17.77 2.77 3.20
N HIS A 174 16.51 2.61 3.60
CA HIS A 174 15.87 1.31 3.70
C HIS A 174 15.30 0.83 2.36
N GLU A 175 15.09 -0.49 2.24
CA GLU A 175 14.43 -1.07 1.07
C GLU A 175 12.91 -0.94 1.18
N LEU A 176 12.25 -0.59 0.08
CA LEU A 176 10.79 -0.57 -0.05
C LEU A 176 10.29 -1.85 -0.75
N GLY A 177 9.33 -2.53 -0.12
CA GLY A 177 8.57 -3.66 -0.68
C GLY A 177 7.07 -3.38 -0.67
N MET A 178 6.31 -4.14 -1.47
CA MET A 178 4.86 -4.02 -1.60
C MET A 178 4.15 -5.01 -0.66
N HIS A 179 3.12 -4.53 0.05
CA HIS A 179 2.32 -5.29 1.02
C HIS A 179 0.83 -5.31 0.67
N GLY A 180 0.51 -5.54 -0.59
CA GLY A 180 -0.85 -5.41 -1.12
C GLY A 180 -1.31 -3.96 -1.21
N TRP A 181 -2.63 -3.77 -1.34
CA TRP A 181 -3.23 -2.44 -1.51
C TRP A 181 -3.66 -1.81 -0.19
N THR A 182 -4.43 -2.54 0.60
CA THR A 182 -5.09 -2.07 1.84
C THR A 182 -5.06 -3.13 2.95
N HIS A 183 -4.13 -4.09 2.84
CA HIS A 183 -4.06 -5.26 3.73
C HIS A 183 -5.30 -6.18 3.59
N GLU A 184 -5.75 -6.38 2.35
CA GLU A 184 -6.79 -7.36 1.99
C GLU A 184 -6.40 -8.81 2.32
N VAL A 185 -7.39 -9.71 2.37
CA VAL A 185 -7.15 -11.14 2.56
C VAL A 185 -6.61 -11.75 1.26
N TRP A 186 -5.31 -11.57 1.01
CA TRP A 186 -4.68 -11.82 -0.29
C TRP A 186 -4.93 -13.22 -0.84
N GLN A 187 -4.92 -14.24 0.01
CA GLN A 187 -5.14 -15.63 -0.41
C GLN A 187 -6.58 -15.94 -0.86
N GLU A 188 -7.53 -15.03 -0.65
CA GLU A 188 -8.92 -15.17 -1.07
C GLU A 188 -9.26 -14.37 -2.33
N LEU A 189 -8.29 -13.63 -2.89
CA LEU A 189 -8.49 -12.85 -4.10
C LEU A 189 -8.65 -13.76 -5.32
N ASP A 190 -9.55 -13.36 -6.23
CA ASP A 190 -9.56 -13.91 -7.57
C ASP A 190 -8.39 -13.34 -8.38
N PRO A 191 -7.94 -14.03 -9.46
CA PRO A 191 -6.74 -13.64 -10.19
C PRO A 191 -6.79 -12.22 -10.77
N ALA A 192 -7.95 -11.77 -11.25
CA ALA A 192 -8.07 -10.46 -11.87
C ALA A 192 -7.99 -9.35 -10.81
N THR A 193 -8.65 -9.54 -9.66
CA THR A 193 -8.55 -8.60 -8.54
C THR A 193 -7.13 -8.55 -7.98
N GLU A 194 -6.48 -9.70 -7.79
CA GLU A 194 -5.09 -9.76 -7.31
C GLU A 194 -4.13 -8.99 -8.22
N GLU A 195 -4.26 -9.19 -9.53
CA GLU A 195 -3.46 -8.52 -10.55
C GLU A 195 -3.66 -7.00 -10.52
N ALA A 196 -4.92 -6.54 -10.50
CA ALA A 196 -5.26 -5.14 -10.45
C ALA A 196 -4.75 -4.45 -9.16
N LEU A 197 -4.88 -5.11 -8.00
CA LEU A 197 -4.38 -4.58 -6.73
C LEU A 197 -2.85 -4.54 -6.69
N ALA A 198 -2.17 -5.57 -7.21
CA ALA A 198 -0.72 -5.60 -7.28
C ALA A 198 -0.16 -4.50 -8.20
N GLU A 199 -0.76 -4.31 -9.38
CA GLU A 199 -0.39 -3.23 -10.30
C GLU A 199 -0.56 -1.85 -9.67
N ARG A 200 -1.72 -1.62 -9.08
CA ARG A 200 -2.06 -0.35 -8.46
C ARG A 200 -1.15 -0.04 -7.27
N ALA A 201 -0.92 -1.01 -6.39
CA ALA A 201 -0.01 -0.84 -5.27
C ALA A 201 1.41 -0.54 -5.74
N THR A 202 1.89 -1.25 -6.76
CA THR A 202 3.21 -1.02 -7.35
C THR A 202 3.35 0.39 -7.91
N ALA A 203 2.33 0.88 -8.63
CA ALA A 203 2.33 2.22 -9.22
C ALA A 203 2.34 3.31 -8.14
N ALA A 204 1.44 3.22 -7.15
CA ALA A 204 1.33 4.21 -6.07
C ALA A 204 2.62 4.30 -5.24
N LEU A 205 3.21 3.16 -4.88
CA LEU A 205 4.48 3.12 -4.14
C LEU A 205 5.65 3.66 -4.96
N ALA A 206 5.71 3.33 -6.26
CA ALA A 206 6.76 3.82 -7.15
C ALA A 206 6.70 5.34 -7.33
N GLU A 207 5.49 5.88 -7.48
CA GLU A 207 5.26 7.32 -7.57
C GLU A 207 5.66 8.04 -6.28
N ALA A 208 5.23 7.52 -5.12
CA ALA A 208 5.54 8.12 -3.83
C ALA A 208 7.04 8.10 -3.49
N ALA A 209 7.71 6.97 -3.73
CA ALA A 209 9.09 6.76 -3.30
C ALA A 209 10.14 7.14 -4.34
N GLY A 210 9.73 7.36 -5.60
CA GLY A 210 10.65 7.53 -6.74
C GLY A 210 11.43 6.26 -7.11
N VAL A 211 11.11 5.12 -6.49
CA VAL A 211 11.73 3.81 -6.78
C VAL A 211 10.65 2.73 -6.81
N ARG A 212 10.75 1.82 -7.78
CA ARG A 212 9.80 0.70 -7.90
C ARG A 212 10.14 -0.38 -6.85
N PRO A 213 9.18 -0.87 -6.05
CA PRO A 213 9.42 -2.00 -5.17
C PRO A 213 9.74 -3.26 -5.99
N LEU A 214 10.73 -4.03 -5.53
CA LEU A 214 11.15 -5.30 -6.16
C LEU A 214 10.81 -6.53 -5.31
N GLY A 215 10.30 -6.29 -4.10
CA GLY A 215 9.93 -7.29 -3.13
C GLY A 215 8.45 -7.26 -2.79
N PHE A 216 7.87 -8.43 -2.63
CA PHE A 216 6.48 -8.57 -2.20
C PHE A 216 6.39 -9.36 -0.91
N ARG A 217 5.47 -8.98 -0.03
CA ARG A 217 4.99 -9.83 1.07
C ARG A 217 3.47 -9.76 1.08
N ALA A 218 2.79 -10.88 1.02
CA ALA A 218 1.34 -10.92 1.09
C ALA A 218 0.85 -10.47 2.47
N PRO A 219 -0.18 -9.61 2.55
CA PRO A 219 -0.97 -9.41 3.75
C PRO A 219 -1.31 -10.73 4.45
N GLY A 220 -1.10 -10.81 5.76
CA GLY A 220 -1.35 -12.05 6.52
C GLY A 220 -0.43 -13.23 6.19
N GLY A 221 0.57 -13.08 5.33
CA GLY A 221 1.58 -14.10 5.04
C GLY A 221 1.06 -15.31 4.25
N SER A 222 -0.10 -15.19 3.60
CA SER A 222 -0.69 -16.22 2.75
C SER A 222 -0.95 -15.64 1.37
N ARG A 223 -0.66 -16.40 0.31
CA ARG A 223 -0.81 -15.94 -1.07
C ARG A 223 -1.54 -16.98 -1.92
N THR A 224 -2.03 -16.56 -3.09
CA THR A 224 -2.68 -17.48 -4.03
C THR A 224 -1.62 -18.22 -4.88
N PRO A 225 -1.99 -19.29 -5.60
CA PRO A 225 -1.12 -19.89 -6.61
C PRO A 225 -0.79 -18.95 -7.79
N HIS A 226 -1.60 -17.90 -8.01
CA HIS A 226 -1.43 -16.96 -9.12
C HIS A 226 -0.37 -15.88 -8.84
N THR A 227 -0.09 -15.63 -7.56
CA THR A 227 0.82 -14.56 -7.11
C THR A 227 2.19 -14.59 -7.77
N GLU A 228 2.82 -15.76 -7.93
CA GLU A 228 4.12 -15.82 -8.62
C GLU A 228 4.08 -15.31 -10.05
N THR A 229 2.99 -15.59 -10.76
CA THR A 229 2.82 -15.17 -12.17
C THR A 229 2.63 -13.66 -12.24
N VAL A 230 1.78 -13.10 -11.36
CA VAL A 230 1.55 -11.65 -11.27
C VAL A 230 2.86 -10.93 -10.94
N LEU A 231 3.57 -11.37 -9.91
CA LEU A 231 4.86 -10.79 -9.50
C LEU A 231 5.90 -10.85 -10.61
N GLY A 232 5.99 -11.99 -11.32
CA GLY A 232 6.88 -12.15 -12.47
C GLY A 232 6.57 -11.17 -13.60
N ARG A 233 5.28 -11.00 -13.96
CA ARG A 233 4.85 -10.03 -14.99
C ARG A 233 5.15 -8.58 -14.57
N LEU A 234 5.01 -8.27 -13.29
CA LEU A 234 5.31 -6.95 -12.73
C LEU A 234 6.80 -6.70 -12.49
N GLY A 235 7.67 -7.67 -12.80
CA GLY A 235 9.13 -7.53 -12.69
C GLY A 235 9.67 -7.56 -11.26
N TYR A 236 8.91 -8.13 -10.31
CA TYR A 236 9.40 -8.37 -8.97
C TYR A 236 10.52 -9.41 -8.99
N ARG A 237 11.41 -9.35 -8.00
CA ARG A 237 12.57 -10.23 -7.87
C ARG A 237 12.37 -11.27 -6.78
N TYR A 238 11.54 -11.00 -5.78
CA TYR A 238 11.35 -11.93 -4.67
C TYR A 238 9.98 -11.84 -4.00
N ASP A 239 9.60 -12.96 -3.39
CA ASP A 239 8.44 -13.13 -2.55
C ASP A 239 8.85 -13.49 -1.12
N ALA A 240 8.40 -12.70 -0.15
CA ALA A 240 8.69 -12.84 1.27
C ALA A 240 7.48 -13.29 2.11
N SER A 241 6.54 -14.02 1.50
CA SER A 241 5.26 -14.47 2.08
C SER A 241 5.25 -15.94 2.49
N LEU A 242 6.04 -16.79 1.85
CA LEU A 242 6.02 -18.23 2.14
C LEU A 242 6.80 -18.57 3.41
N GLY A 243 6.15 -19.18 4.42
CA GLY A 243 6.78 -19.53 5.69
C GLY A 243 6.83 -21.03 6.01
N ASP A 244 8.00 -21.48 6.47
CA ASP A 244 8.28 -22.61 7.40
C ASP A 244 9.69 -23.22 7.20
N GLY A 245 10.31 -23.01 6.02
CA GLY A 245 11.65 -23.53 5.71
C GLY A 245 12.84 -22.77 6.30
N MET A 246 12.74 -21.45 6.55
CA MET A 246 13.88 -20.55 6.88
C MET A 246 15.14 -20.76 6.00
N CYS A 247 14.93 -21.34 4.81
CA CYS A 247 15.94 -21.63 3.81
C CYS A 247 15.49 -20.88 2.55
N PRO A 248 16.18 -19.80 2.18
CA PRO A 248 15.89 -19.09 0.96
C PRO A 248 16.15 -19.99 -0.26
N GLN A 249 15.30 -19.88 -1.28
CA GLN A 249 15.41 -20.69 -2.49
C GLN A 249 14.89 -19.92 -3.71
N VAL A 250 15.23 -20.39 -4.90
CA VAL A 250 14.66 -19.88 -6.15
C VAL A 250 13.43 -20.72 -6.49
N LEU A 251 12.29 -20.05 -6.67
CA LEU A 251 11.03 -20.67 -7.05
C LEU A 251 11.04 -21.08 -8.53
N GLY A 252 10.11 -21.95 -8.93
CA GLY A 252 9.99 -22.38 -10.34
C GLY A 252 9.72 -21.23 -11.32
N SER A 253 9.17 -20.12 -10.83
CA SER A 253 8.98 -18.86 -11.55
C SER A 253 10.25 -18.04 -11.78
N GLY A 254 11.36 -18.38 -11.11
CA GLY A 254 12.60 -17.58 -11.10
C GLY A 254 12.64 -16.47 -10.05
N LEU A 255 11.59 -16.33 -9.22
CA LEU A 255 11.60 -15.44 -8.06
C LEU A 255 12.42 -16.05 -6.93
N ALA A 256 13.15 -15.22 -6.17
CA ALA A 256 13.68 -15.67 -4.89
C ALA A 256 12.55 -15.75 -3.85
N GLN A 257 12.57 -16.78 -3.01
CA GLN A 257 11.73 -16.88 -1.84
C GLN A 257 12.52 -16.49 -0.59
N ILE A 258 11.99 -15.54 0.18
CA ILE A 258 12.53 -15.13 1.48
C ILE A 258 11.58 -15.58 2.59
N PRO A 259 11.81 -16.74 3.22
CA PRO A 259 10.88 -17.27 4.21
C PRO A 259 10.90 -16.50 5.52
N PHE A 260 9.75 -16.51 6.20
CA PHE A 260 9.63 -16.08 7.59
C PHE A 260 8.99 -17.18 8.46
N ARG A 261 8.99 -16.96 9.77
CA ARG A 261 8.24 -17.77 10.74
C ARG A 261 7.44 -16.86 11.65
N TRP A 262 6.24 -17.29 12.01
CA TRP A 262 5.35 -16.55 12.91
C TRP A 262 5.98 -16.17 14.24
N SER A 263 6.87 -17.00 14.80
CA SER A 263 7.61 -16.69 16.02
C SER A 263 8.55 -15.48 15.88
N GLY A 264 8.92 -15.07 14.66
CA GLY A 264 9.71 -13.88 14.37
C GLY A 264 8.87 -12.62 14.11
N VAL A 265 7.54 -12.72 14.17
CA VAL A 265 6.60 -11.62 13.93
C VAL A 265 6.17 -11.04 15.27
N ASP A 266 6.33 -9.74 15.50
CA ASP A 266 5.92 -9.09 16.75
C ASP A 266 4.41 -9.18 17.00
N GLY A 267 3.59 -9.05 15.95
CA GLY A 267 2.14 -9.15 16.01
C GLY A 267 1.66 -10.51 16.54
N PHE A 268 2.39 -11.59 16.23
CA PHE A 268 2.09 -12.94 16.77
C PHE A 268 2.23 -13.00 18.30
N HIS A 269 3.09 -12.17 18.89
CA HIS A 269 3.33 -12.12 20.32
C HIS A 269 2.48 -11.08 21.05
N TYR A 270 2.27 -9.91 20.44
CA TYR A 270 1.67 -8.75 21.11
C TYR A 270 0.21 -8.48 20.73
N LEU A 271 -0.28 -8.93 19.57
CA LEU A 271 -1.67 -8.68 19.12
C LEU A 271 -2.64 -9.82 19.48
N ARG A 272 -2.26 -10.66 20.43
CA ARG A 272 -3.09 -11.73 21.01
C ARG A 272 -3.85 -11.23 22.25
N PRO A 273 -4.93 -11.92 22.68
CA PRO A 273 -5.73 -11.48 23.84
C PRO A 273 -4.94 -11.26 25.12
N GLU A 274 -3.90 -12.07 25.34
CA GLU A 274 -2.94 -11.91 26.44
C GLU A 274 -1.54 -11.67 25.84
N PRO A 275 -1.12 -10.40 25.65
CA PRO A 275 0.17 -10.05 25.05
C PRO A 275 1.35 -10.63 25.84
N ALA A 276 2.34 -11.15 25.11
CA ALA A 276 3.57 -11.62 25.73
C ALA A 276 4.37 -10.46 26.34
N ARG A 277 5.18 -10.74 27.37
CA ARG A 277 6.07 -9.74 27.95
C ARG A 277 7.21 -9.45 26.96
N PRO A 278 7.62 -8.19 26.75
CA PRO A 278 8.71 -7.86 25.84
C PRO A 278 10.02 -8.60 26.14
N SER A 279 10.32 -8.87 27.42
CA SER A 279 11.47 -9.69 27.83
C SER A 279 11.41 -11.13 27.30
N ASP A 280 10.22 -11.75 27.30
CA ASP A 280 10.06 -13.13 26.83
C ASP A 280 10.22 -13.19 25.30
N VAL A 281 9.68 -12.20 24.58
CA VAL A 281 9.81 -12.08 23.12
C VAL A 281 11.27 -11.85 22.72
N ARG A 282 11.98 -10.96 23.43
CA ARG A 282 13.44 -10.77 23.28
C ARG A 282 14.18 -12.08 23.43
N ASP A 283 13.91 -12.84 24.49
CA ASP A 283 14.63 -14.09 24.77
C ASP A 283 14.37 -15.17 23.70
N ILE A 284 13.13 -15.25 23.19
CA ILE A 284 12.76 -16.10 22.05
C ILE A 284 13.56 -15.73 20.79
N TRP A 285 13.63 -14.44 20.48
CA TRP A 285 14.34 -13.93 19.29
C TRP A 285 15.85 -14.09 19.40
N LEU A 286 16.46 -13.79 20.55
CA LEU A 286 17.88 -14.03 20.81
C LEU A 286 18.25 -15.52 20.68
N ALA A 287 17.41 -16.41 21.21
CA ALA A 287 17.63 -17.85 21.07
C ALA A 287 17.54 -18.31 19.60
N ALA A 288 16.65 -17.71 18.80
CA ALA A 288 16.55 -18.01 17.37
C ALA A 288 17.76 -17.49 16.59
N LEU A 289 18.21 -16.27 16.89
CA LEU A 289 19.40 -15.66 16.31
C LEU A 289 20.66 -16.48 16.60
N ALA A 290 20.85 -16.89 17.86
CA ALA A 290 21.99 -17.72 18.27
C ALA A 290 22.04 -19.06 17.52
N ARG A 291 20.88 -19.71 17.31
CA ARG A 291 20.81 -20.94 16.50
C ARG A 291 21.26 -20.72 15.06
N VAL A 292 20.89 -19.60 14.45
CA VAL A 292 21.32 -19.25 13.09
C VAL A 292 22.82 -18.96 13.05
N ALA A 293 23.36 -18.25 14.03
CA ALA A 293 24.80 -18.00 14.13
C ALA A 293 25.64 -19.29 14.29
N GLU A 294 25.09 -20.32 14.93
CA GLU A 294 25.76 -21.61 15.11
C GLU A 294 25.61 -22.55 13.91
N ARG A 295 24.42 -22.60 13.30
CA ARG A 295 24.06 -23.65 12.33
C ARG A 295 23.95 -23.15 10.89
N GLY A 296 24.02 -21.83 10.69
CA GLY A 296 23.65 -21.19 9.44
C GLY A 296 22.14 -21.15 9.23
N GLY A 297 21.73 -20.60 8.09
CA GLY A 297 20.33 -20.38 7.72
C GLY A 297 19.93 -18.91 7.82
N LEU A 298 18.63 -18.66 7.81
CA LEU A 298 18.08 -17.32 7.84
C LEU A 298 17.37 -17.03 9.18
N PHE A 299 17.58 -15.82 9.69
CA PHE A 299 16.78 -15.23 10.76
C PHE A 299 16.04 -14.01 10.18
N VAL A 300 14.71 -13.97 10.32
CA VAL A 300 13.87 -12.84 9.88
C VAL A 300 13.02 -12.37 11.05
N LEU A 301 13.05 -11.07 11.29
CA LEU A 301 12.08 -10.38 12.13
C LEU A 301 11.06 -9.66 11.23
N VAL A 302 9.82 -9.63 11.69
CA VAL A 302 8.76 -8.78 11.13
C VAL A 302 8.21 -7.95 12.26
N CYS A 303 8.40 -6.63 12.17
CA CYS A 303 7.93 -5.69 13.17
C CYS A 303 6.97 -4.69 12.54
N HIS A 304 5.96 -4.28 13.29
CA HIS A 304 5.00 -3.28 12.86
C HIS A 304 5.24 -1.97 13.61
N ALA A 305 5.25 -0.85 12.88
CA ALA A 305 5.45 0.47 13.47
C ALA A 305 4.41 0.79 14.56
N PHE A 306 3.15 0.40 14.37
CA PHE A 306 2.06 0.58 15.35
C PHE A 306 2.10 -0.42 16.53
N VAL A 307 2.98 -1.43 16.51
CA VAL A 307 3.10 -2.43 17.58
C VAL A 307 4.36 -2.23 18.39
N THR A 308 5.52 -2.37 17.74
CA THR A 308 6.84 -2.27 18.38
C THR A 308 7.35 -0.84 18.38
N GLY A 309 7.08 -0.08 17.33
CA GLY A 309 7.61 1.29 17.19
C GLY A 309 7.03 2.29 18.19
N VAL A 310 5.84 2.01 18.75
CA VAL A 310 5.10 2.94 19.63
C VAL A 310 5.21 2.59 21.12
N ASP A 311 5.97 1.54 21.48
CA ASP A 311 6.08 1.04 22.85
C ASP A 311 7.56 0.89 23.23
N ASP A 312 7.98 1.61 24.28
CA ASP A 312 9.40 1.69 24.67
C ASP A 312 9.98 0.34 25.13
N GLU A 313 9.18 -0.51 25.79
CA GLU A 313 9.66 -1.82 26.25
C GLU A 313 9.83 -2.79 25.08
N ARG A 314 8.91 -2.78 24.12
CA ARG A 314 9.01 -3.57 22.88
C ARG A 314 10.16 -3.08 22.01
N LEU A 315 10.36 -1.77 21.92
CA LEU A 315 11.47 -1.17 21.20
C LEU A 315 12.81 -1.55 21.83
N ALA A 316 12.92 -1.54 23.17
CA ALA A 316 14.11 -2.01 23.89
C ALA A 316 14.36 -3.52 23.69
N ALA A 317 13.31 -4.33 23.59
CA ALA A 317 13.43 -5.74 23.25
C ALA A 317 13.98 -5.96 21.83
N LEU A 318 13.50 -5.20 20.85
CA LEU A 318 14.03 -5.20 19.48
C LEU A 318 15.50 -4.73 19.44
N ASP A 319 15.81 -3.64 20.14
CA ASP A 319 17.15 -3.06 20.22
C ASP A 319 18.18 -4.09 20.73
N ALA A 320 17.84 -4.83 21.79
CA ALA A 320 18.70 -5.89 22.31
C ALA A 320 18.99 -7.00 21.28
N VAL A 321 18.01 -7.34 20.43
CA VAL A 321 18.19 -8.35 19.38
C VAL A 321 19.06 -7.82 18.23
N VAL A 322 18.83 -6.57 17.81
CA VAL A 322 19.64 -5.91 16.77
C VAL A 322 21.09 -5.75 17.25
N ALA A 323 21.28 -5.29 18.48
CA ALA A 323 22.61 -5.17 19.09
C ALA A 323 23.34 -6.51 19.15
N ALA A 324 22.65 -7.59 19.54
CA ALA A 324 23.22 -8.94 19.56
C ALA A 324 23.60 -9.42 18.16
N ALA A 325 22.78 -9.12 17.13
CA ALA A 325 23.08 -9.47 15.75
C ALA A 325 24.31 -8.72 15.22
N CYS A 326 24.44 -7.43 15.54
CA CYS A 326 25.57 -6.61 15.12
C CYS A 326 26.87 -7.02 15.81
N ALA A 327 26.79 -7.49 17.06
CA ALA A 327 27.96 -7.92 17.83
C ALA A 327 28.51 -9.28 17.42
N ASP A 328 27.75 -10.11 16.71
CA ASP A 328 28.17 -11.45 16.30
C ASP A 328 28.81 -11.44 14.91
N PRO A 329 30.14 -11.61 14.78
CA PRO A 329 30.83 -11.55 13.49
C PRO A 329 30.49 -12.71 12.54
N ARG A 330 29.77 -13.73 13.02
CA ARG A 330 29.29 -14.84 12.19
C ARG A 330 28.05 -14.45 11.37
N LEU A 331 27.37 -13.38 11.75
CA LEU A 331 26.14 -12.93 11.13
C LEU A 331 26.41 -11.82 10.12
N ARG A 332 25.60 -11.82 9.06
CA ARG A 332 25.54 -10.75 8.06
C ARG A 332 24.13 -10.20 8.04
N ILE A 333 23.98 -8.94 8.44
CA ILE A 333 22.68 -8.26 8.45
C ILE A 333 22.43 -7.69 7.05
N LYS A 334 21.29 -8.04 6.47
CA LYS A 334 20.92 -7.73 5.08
C LYS A 334 19.42 -7.42 4.99
N THR A 335 19.08 -6.59 4.01
CA THR A 335 17.71 -6.46 3.51
C THR A 335 17.26 -7.73 2.79
N ALA A 336 15.95 -7.93 2.67
CA ALA A 336 15.38 -9.07 1.96
C ALA A 336 15.82 -9.09 0.49
N GLY A 337 15.87 -7.93 -0.17
CA GLY A 337 16.33 -7.82 -1.56
C GLY A 337 17.82 -8.10 -1.74
N GLU A 338 18.67 -7.83 -0.74
CA GLU A 338 20.09 -8.25 -0.79
C GLU A 338 20.24 -9.76 -0.75
N ILE A 339 19.45 -10.45 0.08
CA ILE A 339 19.42 -11.92 0.13
C ILE A 339 18.88 -12.47 -1.19
N ALA A 340 17.80 -11.89 -1.72
CA ALA A 340 17.24 -12.27 -3.02
C ALA A 340 18.26 -12.12 -4.14
N ARG A 341 19.02 -11.02 -4.17
CA ARG A 341 20.05 -10.77 -5.17
C ARG A 341 21.16 -11.82 -5.10
N GLU A 342 21.62 -12.19 -3.90
CA GLU A 342 22.63 -13.23 -3.72
C GLU A 342 22.16 -14.61 -4.21
N LEU A 343 20.87 -14.92 -4.11
CA LEU A 343 20.30 -16.18 -4.59
C LEU A 343 20.12 -16.22 -6.11
N LEU A 344 19.79 -15.08 -6.72
CA LEU A 344 19.48 -15.01 -8.15
C LEU A 344 20.71 -14.75 -9.02
N ASP A 345 21.69 -14.02 -8.49
CA ASP A 345 22.86 -13.56 -9.24
C ASP A 345 24.15 -14.34 -8.87
N GLY A 346 24.10 -15.20 -7.84
CA GLY A 346 25.23 -16.00 -7.34
C GLY A 346 25.30 -17.39 -7.94
#